data_AF-A0A843J471-F1
#
_entry.id   AF-A0A843J471-F1
#
_cell.length_a   1.000
_cell.length_b   1.000
_cell.length_c   1.000
_cell.angle_alpha   90.00
_cell.angle_beta   90.00
_cell.angle_gamma   90.00
#
_symmetry.space_group_name_H-M   'P 1'
#
loop_
_entity.id
_entity.type
_entity.pdbx_description
1 polymer ?
#
loop_
_entity_poly.entity_id
_entity_poly.type
_entity_poly.pdbx_seq_one_letter_code
_entity_poly.pdbx_strand_id
1 'polypeptide(L)'
;MSSIVYLKNKTNGKVYAYLNESIWDSENKKCRCKRKCLGHVDPVTGKIVPNGKGSVRESAIVSSVGATAFLEKVSNDIGLSEVIRESVPDHWELFMSCLFYVVTENGPLSNLVYWYRDNDIPYTKPMENSDIIDLLEDIDMNTQFRFFRGWRDNFQENNFCTMYFSFRTSYDRNDETIRFNDLPVVHVDQKTNICMTFDMGSMTPVSYSLIKAPPRNLTEIRNISRGDSWLDYDKVTRILDSSFFTEENFQDLLRSNERFLMRVPIDSKLASDSIERVRERVMDLQYSIEINGESYFAMSFLNYFEGRKCYMHILFSPQDAEKEFSLFLDLLNECKNELKNGVFVPEHNSYYNRYFIIHDQGGSRTIEENGENVMSYNTVAGFAVLVSNTVKSAKTAMEQFLIEPRIRKNLENLRNERDRNRIKLYDDDIYESRIFLQFCAVVLYRELNRRKSKYSMIKDIPFSDLIGEMKSYKKISIPGFDTPFFTNINNTQSKIMNAFGMDVRNT
;
A
#
# COMPACT_ATOMS: atom_id res chain seq x y z
N MET A 1 0.98 52.28 -21.22
CA MET A 1 2.09 51.97 -20.29
C MET A 1 1.76 52.59 -18.95
N SER A 2 1.79 51.80 -17.89
CA SER A 2 1.62 52.24 -16.51
C SER A 2 2.99 52.54 -15.90
N SER A 3 3.10 53.64 -15.14
CA SER A 3 4.32 54.00 -14.42
C SER A 3 4.00 54.39 -12.99
N ILE A 4 4.94 54.18 -12.06
CA ILE A 4 4.79 54.61 -10.68
C ILE A 4 5.31 56.03 -10.55
N VAL A 5 4.50 56.92 -9.98
CA VAL A 5 4.84 58.34 -9.78
C VAL A 5 4.75 58.67 -8.29
N TYR A 6 5.80 59.32 -7.77
CA TYR A 6 5.89 59.73 -6.37
C TYR A 6 5.50 61.20 -6.22
N LEU A 7 4.52 61.47 -5.37
CA LEU A 7 4.03 62.83 -5.13
C LEU A 7 4.07 63.16 -3.65
N LYS A 8 4.71 64.28 -3.31
CA LYS A 8 4.72 64.81 -1.95
C LYS A 8 3.40 65.53 -1.69
N ASN A 9 2.67 65.07 -0.69
CA ASN A 9 1.44 65.73 -0.26
C ASN A 9 1.80 67.02 0.48
N LYS A 10 1.28 68.15 -0.01
CA LYS A 10 1.61 69.49 0.49
C LYS A 10 1.09 69.75 1.90
N THR A 11 0.08 69.01 2.37
CA THR A 11 -0.59 69.24 3.65
C THR A 11 0.03 68.44 4.79
N ASN A 12 0.49 67.22 4.54
CA ASN A 12 1.05 66.33 5.58
C ASN A 12 2.53 66.00 5.38
N GLY A 13 3.17 66.54 4.34
CA GLY A 13 4.60 66.39 4.07
C GLY A 13 5.05 65.00 3.62
N LYS A 14 4.18 63.98 3.64
CA LYS A 14 4.51 62.59 3.28
C LYS A 14 4.54 62.40 1.76
N VAL A 15 5.42 61.52 1.30
CA VAL A 15 5.50 61.10 -0.12
C VAL A 15 4.57 59.92 -0.33
N TYR A 16 3.75 59.96 -1.37
CA TYR A 16 2.83 58.89 -1.74
C TYR A 16 3.19 58.36 -3.13
N ALA A 17 3.12 57.04 -3.29
CA ALA A 17 3.30 56.37 -4.56
C ALA A 17 1.94 56.17 -5.24
N TYR A 18 1.86 56.53 -6.52
CA TYR A 18 0.65 56.37 -7.34
C TYR A 18 0.97 55.54 -8.58
N LEU A 19 0.11 54.58 -8.89
CA LEU A 19 0.08 53.94 -10.20
C LEU A 19 -0.57 54.92 -11.18
N ASN A 20 0.17 55.36 -12.18
CA ASN A 20 -0.25 56.35 -13.18
C ASN A 20 -0.51 55.64 -14.52
N GLU A 21 -1.77 55.64 -14.94
CA GLU A 21 -2.21 55.06 -16.20
C GLU A 21 -2.64 56.18 -17.16
N SER A 22 -2.00 56.25 -18.32
CA SER A 22 -2.37 57.19 -19.39
C SER A 22 -3.54 56.60 -20.18
N ILE A 23 -4.68 57.27 -20.13
CA ILE A 23 -5.90 56.93 -20.85
C ILE A 23 -6.18 58.03 -21.87
N TRP A 24 -6.49 57.64 -23.11
CA TRP A 24 -6.89 58.58 -24.14
C TRP A 24 -8.36 59.00 -23.91
N ASP A 25 -8.59 60.29 -23.66
CA ASP A 25 -9.93 60.86 -23.57
C ASP A 25 -10.36 61.28 -24.98
N SER A 26 -11.22 60.46 -25.60
CA SER A 26 -11.68 60.64 -26.98
C SER A 26 -12.60 61.86 -27.16
N GLU A 27 -13.30 62.27 -26.10
CA GLU A 27 -14.23 63.39 -26.09
C GLU A 27 -13.46 64.73 -26.08
N ASN A 28 -12.41 64.82 -25.27
CA ASN A 28 -11.56 66.01 -25.17
C ASN A 28 -10.31 65.96 -26.07
N LYS A 29 -10.14 64.88 -26.85
CA LYS A 29 -9.00 64.58 -27.73
C LYS A 29 -7.63 64.82 -27.08
N LYS A 30 -7.47 64.41 -25.81
CA LYS A 30 -6.22 64.58 -25.03
C LYS A 30 -5.92 63.35 -24.19
N CYS A 31 -4.64 63.04 -23.99
CA CYS A 31 -4.22 62.05 -22.99
C CYS A 31 -4.51 62.57 -21.57
N ARG A 32 -5.25 61.80 -20.78
CA ARG A 32 -5.46 62.04 -19.34
C ARG A 32 -4.78 60.96 -18.52
N CYS A 33 -4.23 61.34 -17.38
CA CYS A 33 -3.60 60.42 -16.45
C CYS A 33 -4.57 60.08 -15.33
N LYS A 34 -4.96 58.80 -15.20
CA LYS A 34 -5.70 58.30 -14.05
C LYS A 34 -4.69 57.75 -13.04
N ARG A 35 -4.76 58.26 -11.80
CA ARG A 35 -3.82 57.91 -10.72
C ARG A 35 -4.54 57.12 -9.63
N LYS A 36 -4.01 55.95 -9.28
CA LYS A 36 -4.46 55.13 -8.14
C LYS A 36 -3.39 55.16 -7.04
N CYS A 37 -3.75 55.61 -5.84
CA CYS A 37 -2.81 55.64 -4.70
C CYS A 37 -2.46 54.22 -4.27
N LEU A 38 -1.17 53.89 -4.20
CA LEU A 38 -0.67 52.59 -3.74
C LEU A 38 -0.32 52.62 -2.24
N GLY A 39 0.14 53.75 -1.72
CA GLY A 39 0.61 53.86 -0.34
C GLY A 39 1.49 55.09 -0.10
N HIS A 40 1.94 55.29 1.14
CA HIS A 40 2.95 56.28 1.51
C HIS A 40 4.32 55.62 1.48
N VAL A 41 5.34 56.36 1.08
CA VAL A 41 6.72 55.85 1.03
C VAL A 41 7.33 56.06 2.41
N ASP A 42 7.88 54.98 2.97
CA ASP A 42 8.68 55.05 4.19
C ASP A 42 10.02 55.75 3.90
N PRO A 43 10.32 56.87 4.58
CA PRO A 43 11.54 57.65 4.32
C PRO A 43 12.84 56.92 4.68
N VAL A 44 12.81 55.86 5.51
CA VAL A 44 14.02 55.11 5.90
C VAL A 44 14.26 53.94 4.96
N THR A 45 13.21 53.21 4.59
CA THR A 45 13.33 51.96 3.81
C THR A 45 13.07 52.13 2.32
N GLY A 46 12.50 53.26 1.89
CA GLY A 46 12.11 53.52 0.51
C GLY A 46 10.95 52.66 -0.01
N LYS A 47 10.35 51.82 0.86
CA LYS A 47 9.25 50.91 0.50
C LYS A 47 7.90 51.64 0.54
N ILE A 48 6.96 51.18 -0.30
CA ILE A 48 5.59 51.71 -0.37
C ILE A 48 4.71 50.99 0.66
N VAL A 49 4.19 51.73 1.64
CA VAL A 49 3.31 51.25 2.72
C VAL A 49 1.85 51.64 2.43
N PRO A 50 0.92 50.67 2.22
CA PRO A 50 -0.49 50.96 1.90
C PRO A 50 -1.20 51.81 2.97
N ASN A 51 -2.07 52.75 2.56
CA ASN A 51 -2.73 53.72 3.48
C ASN A 51 -4.18 53.39 3.87
N GLY A 52 -4.65 52.17 3.61
CA GLY A 52 -5.96 51.74 4.07
C GLY A 52 -5.82 50.76 5.23
N LYS A 53 -6.71 50.85 6.23
CA LYS A 53 -7.22 49.65 6.92
C LYS A 53 -8.09 48.85 5.96
N GLY A 54 -7.54 48.51 4.79
CA GLY A 54 -8.09 47.45 3.97
C GLY A 54 -7.41 46.22 4.51
N SER A 55 -8.16 45.32 5.13
CA SER A 55 -7.74 43.93 5.25
C SER A 55 -7.00 43.58 3.97
N VAL A 56 -5.75 43.15 4.07
CA VAL A 56 -5.31 42.13 3.11
C VAL A 56 -6.45 41.13 3.18
N ARG A 57 -7.27 41.02 2.12
CA ARG A 57 -8.27 39.95 2.07
C ARG A 57 -7.40 38.72 1.99
N GLU A 58 -7.00 38.20 3.14
CA GLU A 58 -6.35 36.92 3.20
C GLU A 58 -7.32 35.97 2.51
N SER A 59 -6.84 35.37 1.43
CA SER A 59 -7.64 34.46 0.63
C SER A 59 -8.20 33.38 1.54
N ALA A 60 -9.43 32.94 1.28
CA ALA A 60 -9.99 31.81 2.01
C ALA A 60 -9.02 30.61 1.92
N ILE A 61 -8.73 30.02 3.07
CA ILE A 61 -7.89 28.83 3.19
C ILE A 61 -8.81 27.63 3.00
N VAL A 62 -8.54 26.83 1.97
CA VAL A 62 -9.34 25.64 1.65
C VAL A 62 -8.48 24.41 1.90
N SER A 63 -8.97 23.50 2.72
CA SER A 63 -8.32 22.23 3.03
C SER A 63 -9.28 21.06 2.80
N SER A 64 -8.73 19.95 2.35
CA SER A 64 -9.40 18.65 2.29
C SER A 64 -9.50 18.06 3.70
N VAL A 65 -10.70 17.71 4.14
CA VAL A 65 -10.89 17.16 5.50
C VAL A 65 -11.53 15.78 5.49
N GLY A 66 -12.28 15.43 4.44
CA GLY A 66 -13.02 14.16 4.42
C GLY A 66 -12.11 12.94 4.51
N ALA A 67 -10.99 12.94 3.78
CA ALA A 67 -10.07 11.81 3.76
C ALA A 67 -9.37 11.59 5.11
N THR A 68 -8.87 12.66 5.72
CA THR A 68 -8.13 12.60 6.98
C THR A 68 -9.05 12.34 8.16
N ALA A 69 -10.25 12.94 8.18
CA ALA A 69 -11.24 12.70 9.23
C ALA A 69 -11.71 11.24 9.29
N PHE A 70 -11.92 10.57 8.15
CA PHE A 70 -12.31 9.16 8.18
C PHE A 70 -11.14 8.26 8.64
N LEU A 71 -9.90 8.58 8.25
CA LEU A 71 -8.72 7.84 8.71
C LEU A 71 -8.50 7.99 10.21
N GLU A 72 -8.68 9.20 10.73
CA GLU A 72 -8.64 9.50 12.15
C GLU A 72 -9.73 8.75 12.92
N LYS A 73 -10.97 8.76 12.41
CA LYS A 73 -12.07 8.00 13.01
C LYS A 73 -11.73 6.50 13.12
N VAL A 74 -11.25 5.90 12.03
CA VAL A 74 -10.97 4.46 12.01
C VAL A 74 -9.75 4.10 12.85
N SER A 75 -8.69 4.92 12.83
CA SER A 75 -7.51 4.71 13.68
C SER A 75 -7.83 4.83 15.18
N ASN A 76 -8.71 5.75 15.56
CA ASN A 76 -9.22 5.86 16.94
C ASN A 76 -10.08 4.65 17.31
N ASP A 77 -11.01 4.24 16.44
CA ASP A 77 -11.94 3.13 16.72
C ASP A 77 -11.22 1.79 16.96
N ILE A 78 -10.08 1.57 16.33
CA ILE A 78 -9.29 0.35 16.51
C ILE A 78 -8.19 0.49 17.58
N GLY A 79 -8.07 1.64 18.24
CA GLY A 79 -7.04 1.89 19.26
C GLY A 79 -5.65 2.23 18.71
N LEU A 80 -5.47 2.30 17.38
CA LEU A 80 -4.17 2.54 16.75
C LEU A 80 -3.58 3.91 17.14
N SER A 81 -4.41 4.96 17.18
CA SER A 81 -3.95 6.32 17.52
C SER A 81 -3.40 6.43 18.94
N GLU A 82 -3.98 5.71 19.89
CA GLU A 82 -3.53 5.68 21.29
C GLU A 82 -2.17 5.00 21.40
N VAL A 83 -2.03 3.82 20.78
CA VAL A 83 -0.76 3.08 20.74
C VAL A 83 0.35 3.87 20.04
N ILE A 84 0.04 4.60 18.95
CA ILE A 84 1.02 5.50 18.29
C ILE A 84 1.44 6.63 19.24
N ARG A 85 0.49 7.26 19.94
CA ARG A 85 0.79 8.34 20.88
C ARG A 85 1.65 7.88 22.05
N GLU A 86 1.44 6.67 22.55
CA GLU A 86 2.26 6.10 23.62
C GLU A 86 3.65 5.65 23.13
N SER A 87 3.74 5.15 21.90
CA SER A 87 5.00 4.62 21.36
C SER A 87 5.92 5.71 20.81
N VAL A 88 5.36 6.77 20.20
CA VAL A 88 6.09 7.90 19.58
C VAL A 88 5.61 9.25 20.17
N PRO A 89 5.74 9.49 21.49
CA PRO A 89 5.07 10.60 22.17
C PRO A 89 5.48 12.00 21.70
N ASP A 90 6.74 12.20 21.31
CA ASP A 90 7.24 13.52 20.93
C ASP A 90 6.85 13.93 19.49
N HIS A 91 6.55 12.94 18.64
CA HIS A 91 6.30 13.15 17.21
C HIS A 91 5.01 12.48 16.70
N TRP A 92 4.09 12.08 17.59
CA TRP A 92 2.89 11.32 17.21
C TRP A 92 2.03 12.05 16.17
N GLU A 93 1.92 13.38 16.24
CA GLU A 93 1.16 14.18 15.26
C GLU A 93 1.77 14.07 13.86
N LEU A 94 3.11 14.18 13.77
CA LEU A 94 3.84 14.03 12.51
C LEU A 94 3.75 12.58 12.00
N PHE A 95 3.87 11.60 12.89
CA PHE A 95 3.69 10.19 12.53
C PHE A 95 2.30 9.90 11.96
N MET A 96 1.24 10.40 12.61
CA MET A 96 -0.14 10.25 12.14
C MET A 96 -0.36 10.95 10.79
N SER A 97 0.23 12.13 10.60
CA SER A 97 0.23 12.83 9.31
C SER A 97 0.92 12.04 8.19
N CYS A 98 2.09 11.48 8.48
CA CYS A 98 2.81 10.57 7.57
C CYS A 98 1.95 9.34 7.23
N LEU A 99 1.34 8.73 8.24
CA LEU A 99 0.47 7.56 8.12
C LEU A 99 -0.70 7.86 7.18
N PHE A 100 -1.40 8.98 7.38
CA PHE A 100 -2.54 9.34 6.54
C PHE A 100 -2.13 9.58 5.10
N TYR A 101 -1.04 10.31 4.88
CA TYR A 101 -0.49 10.51 3.54
C TYR A 101 -0.17 9.19 2.83
N VAL A 102 0.49 8.25 3.52
CA VAL A 102 0.82 6.94 2.94
C VAL A 102 -0.44 6.17 2.55
N VAL A 103 -1.46 6.18 3.40
CA VAL A 103 -2.73 5.48 3.11
C VAL A 103 -3.50 6.14 1.95
N THR A 104 -3.49 7.47 1.82
CA THR A 104 -4.27 8.17 0.77
C THR A 104 -3.56 8.29 -0.57
N GLU A 105 -2.24 8.48 -0.58
CA GLU A 105 -1.47 8.73 -1.80
C GLU A 105 -0.61 7.54 -2.24
N ASN A 106 -0.17 6.69 -1.30
CA ASN A 106 0.74 5.57 -1.54
C ASN A 106 1.97 5.94 -2.42
N GLY A 107 2.51 7.14 -2.22
CA GLY A 107 3.62 7.71 -2.98
C GLY A 107 4.85 8.05 -2.13
N PRO A 108 5.87 8.71 -2.70
CA PRO A 108 7.07 9.12 -1.99
C PRO A 108 6.73 9.94 -0.73
N LEU A 109 7.25 9.56 0.43
CA LEU A 109 6.95 10.20 1.72
C LEU A 109 7.41 11.67 1.74
N SER A 110 8.49 11.99 1.02
CA SER A 110 8.98 13.37 0.83
C SER A 110 8.02 14.31 0.10
N ASN A 111 6.86 13.84 -0.35
CA ASN A 111 5.80 14.69 -0.88
C ASN A 111 4.80 15.17 0.19
N LEU A 112 4.89 14.65 1.41
CA LEU A 112 4.06 15.09 2.53
C LEU A 112 4.16 16.62 2.73
N VAL A 113 5.35 17.21 2.53
CA VAL A 113 5.61 18.66 2.61
C VAL A 113 4.82 19.53 1.61
N TYR A 114 4.26 18.91 0.57
CA TYR A 114 3.32 19.55 -0.35
C TYR A 114 1.89 19.21 0.00
N TRP A 115 1.63 17.93 0.30
CA TRP A 115 0.30 17.42 0.59
C TRP A 115 -0.34 18.06 1.83
N TYR A 116 0.43 18.33 2.90
CA TYR A 116 -0.11 18.91 4.13
C TYR A 116 -0.75 20.29 3.93
N ARG A 117 -0.35 21.03 2.88
CA ARG A 117 -0.85 22.39 2.63
C ARG A 117 -2.31 22.41 2.19
N ASP A 118 -2.75 21.31 1.57
CA ASP A 118 -4.09 21.17 0.98
C ASP A 118 -4.99 20.23 1.80
N ASN A 119 -4.52 19.69 2.93
CA ASN A 119 -5.23 18.70 3.73
C ASN A 119 -5.21 19.08 5.22
N ASP A 120 -6.34 18.88 5.91
CA ASP A 120 -6.47 19.07 7.35
C ASP A 120 -5.89 17.83 8.06
N ILE A 121 -4.74 17.97 8.73
CA ILE A 121 -3.97 16.86 9.29
C ILE A 121 -3.53 17.15 10.73
N PRO A 122 -3.17 16.13 11.53
CA PRO A 122 -2.77 16.32 12.92
C PRO A 122 -1.57 17.27 13.10
N TYR A 123 -0.54 17.17 12.26
CA TYR A 123 0.62 18.06 12.30
C TYR A 123 0.34 19.45 11.71
N THR A 124 0.32 20.49 12.55
CA THR A 124 -0.09 21.85 12.16
C THR A 124 1.05 22.84 11.91
N LYS A 125 2.30 22.46 12.22
CA LYS A 125 3.47 23.32 12.02
C LYS A 125 3.92 23.30 10.55
N PRO A 126 4.61 24.36 10.07
CA PRO A 126 5.30 24.31 8.79
C PRO A 126 6.22 23.09 8.74
N MET A 127 6.11 22.32 7.66
CA MET A 127 6.84 21.07 7.49
C MET A 127 7.87 21.15 6.37
N GLU A 128 9.06 20.62 6.66
CA GLU A 128 10.17 20.39 5.75
C GLU A 128 10.55 18.90 5.73
N ASN A 129 11.38 18.48 4.76
CA ASN A 129 11.81 17.08 4.69
C ASN A 129 12.74 16.71 5.87
N SER A 130 13.40 17.68 6.50
CA SER A 130 14.19 17.46 7.71
C SER A 130 13.32 16.95 8.86
N ASP A 131 12.10 17.46 9.03
CA ASP A 131 11.20 16.98 10.09
C ASP A 131 10.85 15.49 9.89
N ILE A 132 10.69 15.06 8.64
CA ILE A 132 10.42 13.66 8.30
C ILE A 132 11.67 12.80 8.57
N ILE A 133 12.86 13.31 8.28
CA ILE A 133 14.11 12.62 8.57
C ILE A 133 14.28 12.46 10.09
N ASP A 134 14.11 13.54 10.86
CA ASP A 134 14.23 13.53 12.32
C ASP A 134 13.26 12.51 12.94
N LEU A 135 12.00 12.48 12.47
CA LEU A 135 11.04 11.45 12.88
C LEU A 135 11.53 10.03 12.58
N LEU A 136 12.07 9.77 11.39
CA LEU A 136 12.52 8.42 11.00
C LEU A 136 13.80 8.01 11.74
N GLU A 137 14.71 8.94 12.02
CA GLU A 137 15.91 8.72 12.82
C GLU A 137 15.56 8.41 14.30
N ASP A 138 14.46 8.95 14.82
CA ASP A 138 13.98 8.70 16.20
C ASP A 138 13.20 7.37 16.39
N ILE A 139 12.72 6.75 15.31
CA ILE A 139 12.00 5.45 15.39
C ILE A 139 13.02 4.31 15.51
N ASP A 140 13.45 4.04 16.74
CA ASP A 140 14.34 2.92 17.02
C ASP A 140 13.59 1.59 17.24
N MET A 141 14.36 0.52 17.41
CA MET A 141 13.82 -0.82 17.70
C MET A 141 12.99 -0.84 19.00
N ASN A 142 13.36 -0.05 20.02
CA ASN A 142 12.60 0.02 21.27
C ASN A 142 11.21 0.64 21.04
N THR A 143 11.14 1.69 20.22
CA THR A 143 9.90 2.36 19.82
C THR A 143 8.97 1.39 19.11
N GLN A 144 9.49 0.60 18.16
CA GLN A 144 8.73 -0.45 17.48
C GLN A 144 8.24 -1.53 18.46
N PHE A 145 9.08 -1.99 19.39
CA PHE A 145 8.68 -2.97 20.41
C PHE A 145 7.61 -2.43 21.37
N ARG A 146 7.71 -1.18 21.82
CA ARG A 146 6.66 -0.52 22.62
C ARG A 146 5.34 -0.51 21.87
N PHE A 147 5.38 -0.14 20.58
CA PHE A 147 4.20 -0.18 19.73
C PHE A 147 3.62 -1.59 19.63
N PHE A 148 4.41 -2.61 19.28
CA PHE A 148 3.88 -3.98 19.09
C PHE A 148 3.27 -4.53 20.37
N ARG A 149 3.88 -4.24 21.52
CA ARG A 149 3.34 -4.65 22.83
C ARG A 149 1.99 -4.00 23.11
N GLY A 150 1.86 -2.68 22.96
CA GLY A 150 0.59 -1.99 23.16
C GLY A 150 -0.45 -2.37 22.11
N TRP A 151 -0.04 -2.57 20.87
CA TRP A 151 -0.93 -2.96 19.77
C TRP A 151 -1.52 -4.35 19.98
N ARG A 152 -0.71 -5.31 20.42
CA ARG A 152 -1.10 -6.69 20.71
C ARG A 152 -2.29 -6.78 21.67
N ASP A 153 -2.42 -5.86 22.63
CA ASP A 153 -3.48 -5.89 23.64
C ASP A 153 -4.89 -5.61 23.06
N ASN A 154 -4.96 -5.17 21.80
CA ASN A 154 -6.23 -5.03 21.05
C ASN A 154 -6.76 -6.36 20.49
N PHE A 155 -6.02 -7.46 20.62
CA PHE A 155 -6.37 -8.76 20.01
C PHE A 155 -6.60 -9.85 21.05
N GLN A 156 -7.41 -10.84 20.67
CA GLN A 156 -7.62 -12.02 21.50
C GLN A 156 -6.35 -12.87 21.59
N GLU A 157 -6.04 -13.34 22.80
CA GLU A 157 -4.88 -14.21 23.00
C GLU A 157 -4.97 -15.49 22.16
N ASN A 158 -3.84 -15.89 21.58
CA ASN A 158 -3.64 -17.18 20.92
C ASN A 158 -4.45 -17.43 19.64
N ASN A 159 -4.94 -16.38 18.98
CA ASN A 159 -5.61 -16.45 17.69
C ASN A 159 -4.77 -15.80 16.58
N PHE A 160 -3.55 -16.28 16.38
CA PHE A 160 -2.60 -15.66 15.45
C PHE A 160 -2.16 -16.59 14.31
N CYS A 161 -1.72 -15.99 13.21
CA CYS A 161 -0.94 -16.66 12.18
C CYS A 161 0.30 -15.87 11.80
N THR A 162 1.29 -16.58 11.27
CA THR A 162 2.50 -15.99 10.71
C THR A 162 2.59 -16.30 9.23
N MET A 163 3.01 -15.31 8.45
CA MET A 163 3.39 -15.46 7.06
C MET A 163 4.81 -14.99 6.87
N TYR A 164 5.57 -15.75 6.08
CA TYR A 164 6.82 -15.31 5.53
C TYR A 164 6.60 -14.91 4.08
N PHE A 165 7.13 -13.76 3.68
CA PHE A 165 7.19 -13.38 2.28
C PHE A 165 8.36 -12.41 2.02
N SER A 166 8.78 -12.36 0.76
CA SER A 166 9.74 -11.38 0.29
C SER A 166 9.01 -10.39 -0.61
N PHE A 167 9.22 -9.10 -0.39
CA PHE A 167 8.72 -8.06 -1.29
C PHE A 167 9.89 -7.34 -1.95
N ARG A 168 9.62 -6.88 -3.15
CA ARG A 168 10.57 -6.16 -3.99
C ARG A 168 10.49 -4.70 -3.64
N THR A 169 11.62 -4.03 -3.42
CA THR A 169 11.65 -2.58 -3.37
C THR A 169 12.46 -2.12 -4.55
N SER A 170 11.79 -1.66 -5.60
CA SER A 170 12.45 -1.20 -6.83
C SER A 170 12.23 0.28 -7.04
N TYR A 171 13.24 0.95 -7.61
CA TYR A 171 13.14 2.36 -7.99
C TYR A 171 12.26 2.59 -9.23
N ASP A 172 11.93 1.54 -10.00
CA ASP A 172 11.51 1.67 -11.41
C ASP A 172 10.24 0.91 -11.83
N ARG A 173 9.55 0.15 -10.96
CA ARG A 173 8.36 -0.63 -11.39
C ARG A 173 7.23 -0.68 -10.35
N ASN A 174 6.02 -0.41 -10.84
CA ASN A 174 4.75 -0.82 -10.23
C ASN A 174 4.25 -2.08 -10.96
N ASP A 175 4.21 -3.23 -10.30
CA ASP A 175 3.39 -4.36 -10.78
C ASP A 175 2.08 -4.35 -10.01
N GLU A 176 0.96 -4.10 -10.70
CA GLU A 176 -0.31 -3.82 -10.05
C GLU A 176 -1.17 -5.07 -9.81
N THR A 177 -0.73 -6.27 -10.21
CA THR A 177 -1.59 -7.47 -10.20
C THR A 177 -1.19 -8.51 -9.16
N ILE A 178 -2.15 -8.86 -8.30
CA ILE A 178 -2.09 -10.02 -7.42
C ILE A 178 -2.33 -11.28 -8.27
N ARG A 179 -1.51 -12.31 -8.10
CA ARG A 179 -1.53 -13.55 -8.90
C ARG A 179 -1.55 -14.76 -7.99
N PHE A 180 -2.01 -15.91 -8.49
CA PHE A 180 -1.84 -17.16 -7.76
C PHE A 180 -0.43 -17.71 -7.91
N ASN A 181 0.20 -17.49 -9.06
CA ASN A 181 1.52 -18.01 -9.36
C ASN A 181 2.53 -16.86 -9.60
N ASP A 182 3.59 -16.82 -8.78
CA ASP A 182 4.70 -15.89 -8.96
C ASP A 182 5.61 -16.39 -10.08
N LEU A 183 5.76 -15.59 -11.15
CA LEU A 183 6.73 -15.84 -12.21
C LEU A 183 8.08 -15.17 -11.87
N PRO A 184 9.23 -15.76 -12.26
CA PRO A 184 10.52 -15.12 -12.10
C PRO A 184 10.55 -13.78 -12.87
N VAL A 185 11.29 -12.81 -12.33
CA VAL A 185 11.52 -11.50 -12.97
C VAL A 185 13.00 -11.17 -12.86
N VAL A 186 13.58 -10.72 -13.97
CA VAL A 186 15.03 -10.63 -14.22
C VAL A 186 15.72 -9.45 -13.52
N HIS A 187 14.98 -8.41 -13.09
CA HIS A 187 15.60 -7.14 -12.69
C HIS A 187 15.02 -6.58 -11.38
N VAL A 188 15.47 -7.09 -10.23
CA VAL A 188 15.29 -6.39 -8.94
C VAL A 188 16.49 -6.67 -8.03
N ASP A 189 17.25 -5.62 -7.73
CA ASP A 189 18.48 -5.76 -6.95
C ASP A 189 18.26 -5.81 -5.42
N GLN A 190 17.07 -5.47 -4.92
CA GLN A 190 16.79 -5.46 -3.47
C GLN A 190 15.45 -6.11 -3.13
N LYS A 191 15.52 -7.26 -2.45
CA LYS A 191 14.39 -7.93 -1.81
C LYS A 191 14.47 -7.72 -0.30
N THR A 192 13.36 -7.35 0.31
CA THR A 192 13.21 -7.32 1.77
C THR A 192 12.41 -8.55 2.19
N ASN A 193 12.91 -9.29 3.17
CA ASN A 193 12.22 -10.47 3.69
C ASN A 193 11.61 -10.14 5.05
N ILE A 194 10.36 -10.54 5.24
CA ILE A 194 9.60 -10.22 6.45
C ILE A 194 8.84 -11.47 6.91
N CYS A 195 8.85 -11.71 8.23
CA CYS A 195 7.85 -12.56 8.86
C CYS A 195 6.86 -11.63 9.57
N MET A 196 5.60 -11.70 9.18
CA MET A 196 4.54 -10.87 9.74
C MET A 196 3.52 -11.74 10.48
N THR A 197 3.14 -11.27 11.66
CA THR A 197 2.10 -11.89 12.49
C THR A 197 0.79 -11.16 12.26
N PHE A 198 -0.30 -11.90 12.13
CA PHE A 198 -1.66 -11.40 11.94
C PHE A 198 -2.61 -12.01 12.96
N ASP A 199 -3.64 -11.28 13.35
CA ASP A 199 -4.82 -11.86 14.01
C ASP A 199 -5.62 -12.70 13.01
N MET A 200 -5.91 -13.95 13.36
CA MET A 200 -6.60 -14.91 12.49
C MET A 200 -8.06 -14.56 12.21
N GLY A 201 -8.71 -13.76 13.08
CA GLY A 201 -10.10 -13.39 12.91
C GLY A 201 -10.30 -12.26 11.88
N SER A 202 -9.45 -11.24 11.95
CA SER A 202 -9.52 -10.04 11.11
C SER A 202 -8.51 -10.04 9.96
N MET A 203 -7.46 -10.85 10.05
CA MET A 203 -6.25 -10.77 9.22
C MET A 203 -5.63 -9.38 9.26
N THR A 204 -5.70 -8.71 10.41
CA THR A 204 -5.03 -7.43 10.68
C THR A 204 -3.60 -7.71 11.14
N PRO A 205 -2.58 -7.01 10.59
CA PRO A 205 -1.20 -7.14 11.05
C PRO A 205 -1.04 -6.75 12.54
N VAL A 206 -0.22 -7.51 13.26
CA VAL A 206 0.03 -7.35 14.71
C VAL A 206 1.50 -7.01 14.97
N SER A 207 2.43 -7.75 14.37
CA SER A 207 3.86 -7.49 14.48
C SER A 207 4.58 -7.93 13.21
N TYR A 208 5.84 -7.55 13.07
CA TYR A 208 6.71 -8.13 12.06
C TYR A 208 8.16 -8.26 12.56
N SER A 209 8.94 -9.05 11.84
CA SER A 209 10.39 -9.13 11.98
C SER A 209 11.04 -9.09 10.60
N LEU A 210 12.06 -8.25 10.44
CA LEU A 210 12.90 -8.23 9.24
C LEU A 210 13.89 -9.40 9.27
N ILE A 211 14.07 -10.04 8.11
CA ILE A 211 14.87 -11.25 8.00
C ILE A 211 15.98 -11.03 6.97
N LYS A 212 17.22 -11.28 7.39
CA LYS A 212 18.40 -11.06 6.55
C LYS A 212 18.46 -11.97 5.33
N ALA A 213 17.93 -13.19 5.44
CA ALA A 213 17.91 -14.16 4.35
C ALA A 213 16.63 -15.01 4.42
N PRO A 214 16.12 -15.52 3.29
CA PRO A 214 14.99 -16.44 3.30
C PRO A 214 15.27 -17.67 4.16
N PRO A 215 14.32 -18.07 5.03
CA PRO A 215 14.49 -19.22 5.90
C PRO A 215 14.56 -20.50 5.07
N ARG A 216 15.50 -21.38 5.41
CA ARG A 216 15.78 -22.60 4.65
C ARG A 216 14.86 -23.77 5.01
N ASN A 217 14.27 -23.73 6.20
CA ASN A 217 13.44 -24.80 6.76
C ASN A 217 12.47 -24.24 7.80
N LEU A 218 11.55 -25.09 8.26
CA LEU A 218 10.55 -24.72 9.28
C LEU A 218 11.17 -24.38 10.64
N THR A 219 12.33 -24.94 10.97
CA THR A 219 13.04 -24.63 12.22
C THR A 219 13.51 -23.17 12.26
N GLU A 220 14.02 -22.65 11.15
CA GLU A 220 14.37 -21.22 11.03
C GLU A 220 13.14 -20.33 11.18
N ILE A 221 12.00 -20.69 10.55
CA ILE A 221 10.73 -19.97 10.72
C ILE A 221 10.30 -19.96 12.19
N ARG A 222 10.36 -21.12 12.87
CA ARG A 222 10.03 -21.24 14.30
C ARG A 222 10.89 -20.32 15.15
N ASN A 223 12.19 -20.24 14.86
CA ASN A 223 13.13 -19.39 15.60
C ASN A 223 12.91 -17.89 15.34
N ILE A 224 12.59 -17.51 14.11
CA ILE A 224 12.23 -16.11 13.78
C ILE A 224 10.97 -15.72 14.53
N SER A 225 9.95 -16.58 14.51
CA SER A 225 8.72 -16.32 15.26
C SER A 225 9.01 -16.18 16.75
N ARG A 226 9.91 -17.00 17.34
CA ARG A 226 10.31 -17.01 18.77
C ARG A 226 10.87 -15.71 19.34
N GLY A 227 11.21 -14.73 18.51
CA GLY A 227 11.59 -13.39 18.98
C GLY A 227 10.48 -12.67 19.75
N ASP A 228 9.23 -13.00 19.44
CA ASP A 228 8.02 -12.45 20.07
C ASP A 228 7.62 -13.22 21.34
N SER A 229 8.35 -13.07 22.45
CA SER A 229 8.12 -13.80 23.73
C SER A 229 6.67 -13.82 24.27
N TRP A 230 5.78 -13.00 23.71
CA TRP A 230 4.34 -12.90 23.99
C TRP A 230 3.44 -13.83 23.14
N LEU A 231 3.96 -14.51 22.12
CA LEU A 231 3.22 -15.47 21.30
C LEU A 231 3.31 -16.89 21.88
N ASP A 232 2.16 -17.51 22.12
CA ASP A 232 2.06 -18.96 22.33
C ASP A 232 2.19 -19.67 20.98
N TYR A 233 3.43 -20.01 20.60
CA TYR A 233 3.75 -20.57 19.28
C TYR A 233 3.01 -21.86 18.96
N ASP A 234 2.66 -22.66 19.96
CA ASP A 234 1.92 -23.91 19.77
C ASP A 234 0.49 -23.65 19.25
N LYS A 235 0.00 -22.41 19.38
CA LYS A 235 -1.33 -21.99 18.91
C LYS A 235 -1.30 -21.12 17.66
N VAL A 236 -0.11 -20.75 17.17
CA VAL A 236 0.05 -19.96 15.95
C VAL A 236 -0.16 -20.84 14.71
N THR A 237 -0.96 -20.34 13.76
CA THR A 237 -1.15 -21.00 12.46
C THR A 237 -0.08 -20.55 11.47
N ARG A 238 0.56 -21.48 10.77
CA ARG A 238 1.54 -21.19 9.71
C ARG A 238 0.81 -21.05 8.39
N ILE A 239 0.94 -19.89 7.72
CA ILE A 239 0.49 -19.72 6.34
C ILE A 239 1.75 -19.65 5.47
N LEU A 240 1.91 -20.65 4.62
CA LEU A 240 3.17 -20.92 3.90
C LEU A 240 2.94 -20.90 2.39
N ASP A 241 3.85 -20.26 1.67
CA ASP A 241 3.88 -20.31 0.21
C ASP A 241 4.43 -21.65 -0.33
N SER A 242 4.47 -21.79 -1.65
CA SER A 242 4.93 -23.01 -2.32
C SER A 242 6.43 -23.25 -2.23
N SER A 243 7.25 -22.24 -1.90
CA SER A 243 8.70 -22.41 -1.73
C SER A 243 9.05 -23.23 -0.49
N PHE A 244 8.13 -23.32 0.49
CA PHE A 244 8.29 -24.17 1.67
C PHE A 244 7.83 -25.61 1.46
N PHE A 245 7.22 -25.93 0.33
CA PHE A 245 6.71 -27.27 0.03
C PHE A 245 7.85 -28.20 -0.40
N THR A 246 8.59 -28.73 0.58
CA THR A 246 9.52 -29.84 0.41
C THR A 246 8.98 -31.08 1.10
N GLU A 247 9.43 -32.26 0.68
CA GLU A 247 9.04 -33.52 1.34
C GLU A 247 9.37 -33.47 2.85
N GLU A 248 10.57 -32.99 3.20
CA GLU A 248 11.02 -32.85 4.58
C GLU A 248 10.12 -31.90 5.39
N ASN A 249 9.85 -30.69 4.89
CA ASN A 249 9.02 -29.71 5.58
C ASN A 249 7.57 -30.21 5.72
N PHE A 250 7.02 -30.82 4.67
CA PHE A 250 5.64 -31.31 4.72
C PHE A 250 5.50 -32.47 5.70
N GLN A 251 6.45 -33.42 5.73
CA GLN A 251 6.47 -34.48 6.73
C GLN A 251 6.62 -33.95 8.16
N ASP A 252 7.47 -32.94 8.37
CA ASP A 252 7.63 -32.30 9.68
C ASP A 252 6.31 -31.66 10.15
N LEU A 253 5.62 -30.91 9.28
CA LEU A 253 4.29 -30.34 9.58
C LEU A 253 3.27 -31.42 9.94
N LEU A 254 3.22 -32.53 9.20
CA LEU A 254 2.28 -33.63 9.44
C LEU A 254 2.54 -34.36 10.77
N ARG A 255 3.81 -34.44 11.20
CA ARG A 255 4.22 -35.09 12.46
C ARG A 255 4.06 -34.17 13.66
N SER A 256 4.18 -32.86 13.45
CA SER A 256 3.95 -31.83 14.46
C SER A 256 2.47 -31.66 14.83
N ASN A 257 2.20 -30.92 15.91
CA ASN A 257 0.86 -30.44 16.26
C ASN A 257 0.58 -29.02 15.71
N GLU A 258 1.44 -28.50 14.84
CA GLU A 258 1.30 -27.15 14.30
C GLU A 258 0.11 -27.06 13.34
N ARG A 259 -0.63 -25.95 13.40
CA ARG A 259 -1.70 -25.68 12.43
C ARG A 259 -1.08 -25.04 11.20
N PHE A 260 -1.46 -25.48 10.01
CA PHE A 260 -0.92 -24.90 8.78
C PHE A 260 -1.94 -24.79 7.66
N LEU A 261 -1.68 -23.84 6.77
CA LEU A 261 -2.23 -23.71 5.43
C LEU A 261 -1.05 -23.44 4.50
N MET A 262 -0.77 -24.36 3.59
CA MET A 262 0.40 -24.29 2.72
C MET A 262 -0.01 -24.38 1.25
N ARG A 263 0.57 -23.53 0.40
CA ARG A 263 0.40 -23.64 -1.05
C ARG A 263 1.24 -24.80 -1.58
N VAL A 264 0.63 -25.61 -2.44
CA VAL A 264 1.30 -26.68 -3.16
C VAL A 264 1.87 -26.10 -4.47
N PRO A 265 3.13 -26.40 -4.85
CA PRO A 265 3.69 -26.00 -6.13
C PRO A 265 2.82 -26.47 -7.28
N ILE A 266 2.44 -25.55 -8.17
CA ILE A 266 1.45 -25.81 -9.22
C ILE A 266 1.93 -26.86 -10.24
N ASP A 267 3.24 -27.00 -10.38
CA ASP A 267 3.90 -27.99 -11.22
C ASP A 267 4.10 -29.35 -10.57
N SER A 268 3.76 -29.51 -9.29
CA SER A 268 3.88 -30.79 -8.60
C SER A 268 2.80 -31.79 -9.08
N LYS A 269 3.13 -33.08 -8.96
CA LYS A 269 2.15 -34.15 -9.23
C LYS A 269 0.91 -34.03 -8.33
N LEU A 270 1.09 -33.66 -7.06
CA LEU A 270 -0.02 -33.46 -6.13
C LEU A 270 -0.99 -32.37 -6.60
N ALA A 271 -0.47 -31.25 -7.13
CA ALA A 271 -1.30 -30.19 -7.69
C ALA A 271 -2.03 -30.67 -8.95
N SER A 272 -1.32 -31.30 -9.90
CA SER A 272 -1.91 -31.84 -11.13
C SER A 272 -3.04 -32.83 -10.86
N ASP A 273 -2.80 -33.84 -10.00
CA ASP A 273 -3.80 -34.84 -9.62
C ASP A 273 -5.02 -34.21 -8.93
N SER A 274 -4.80 -33.15 -8.13
CA SER A 274 -5.87 -32.43 -7.44
C SER A 274 -6.73 -31.59 -8.37
N ILE A 275 -6.11 -30.92 -9.34
CA ILE A 275 -6.80 -30.12 -10.36
C ILE A 275 -7.62 -31.03 -11.27
N GLU A 276 -7.03 -32.13 -11.75
CA GLU A 276 -7.71 -33.05 -12.66
C GLU A 276 -8.99 -33.64 -12.04
N ARG A 277 -8.95 -33.93 -10.73
CA ARG A 277 -10.12 -34.41 -9.96
C ARG A 277 -11.32 -33.44 -9.95
N VAL A 278 -11.09 -32.15 -10.17
CA VAL A 278 -12.14 -31.11 -10.08
C VAL A 278 -12.38 -30.37 -11.39
N ARG A 279 -11.48 -30.50 -12.38
CA ARG A 279 -11.44 -29.72 -13.63
C ARG A 279 -12.78 -29.59 -14.32
N GLU A 280 -13.51 -30.69 -14.48
CA GLU A 280 -14.77 -30.73 -15.25
C GLU A 280 -15.93 -29.96 -14.57
N ARG A 281 -15.85 -29.72 -13.26
CA ARG A 281 -16.95 -29.18 -12.45
C ARG A 281 -16.60 -27.94 -11.63
N VAL A 282 -15.32 -27.58 -11.55
CA VAL A 282 -14.88 -26.47 -10.68
C VAL A 282 -15.60 -25.16 -11.03
N MET A 283 -15.94 -24.95 -12.31
CA MET A 283 -16.66 -23.77 -12.79
C MET A 283 -18.19 -23.85 -12.64
N ASP A 284 -18.74 -24.89 -12.00
CA ASP A 284 -20.17 -24.91 -11.68
C ASP A 284 -20.52 -23.74 -10.74
N LEU A 285 -21.66 -23.09 -10.98
CA LEU A 285 -22.10 -21.93 -10.20
C LEU A 285 -22.18 -22.22 -8.68
N GLN A 286 -22.42 -23.46 -8.28
CA GLN A 286 -22.45 -23.88 -6.87
C GLN A 286 -21.09 -23.73 -6.14
N TYR A 287 -19.98 -23.71 -6.87
CA TYR A 287 -18.63 -23.53 -6.33
C TYR A 287 -18.14 -22.09 -6.48
N SER A 288 -18.98 -21.18 -7.00
CA SER A 288 -18.70 -19.76 -7.04
C SER A 288 -18.60 -19.19 -5.62
N ILE A 289 -17.54 -18.44 -5.38
CA ILE A 289 -17.34 -17.67 -4.15
C ILE A 289 -16.94 -16.23 -4.51
N GLU A 290 -17.41 -15.28 -3.70
CA GLU A 290 -17.02 -13.88 -3.80
C GLU A 290 -16.06 -13.53 -2.65
N ILE A 291 -14.93 -12.94 -2.98
CA ILE A 291 -13.95 -12.42 -2.02
C ILE A 291 -13.58 -11.00 -2.44
N ASN A 292 -13.94 -10.01 -1.60
CA ASN A 292 -13.64 -8.59 -1.83
C ASN A 292 -14.12 -8.04 -3.19
N GLY A 293 -15.28 -8.50 -3.67
CA GLY A 293 -15.87 -8.10 -4.95
C GLY A 293 -15.34 -8.86 -6.16
N GLU A 294 -14.34 -9.73 -5.98
CA GLU A 294 -13.81 -10.61 -7.02
C GLU A 294 -14.48 -11.99 -6.93
N SER A 295 -14.84 -12.55 -8.09
CA SER A 295 -15.49 -13.85 -8.20
C SER A 295 -14.47 -14.94 -8.52
N TYR A 296 -14.54 -16.03 -7.77
CA TYR A 296 -13.66 -17.19 -7.91
C TYR A 296 -14.47 -18.47 -7.87
N PHE A 297 -13.83 -19.57 -8.23
CA PHE A 297 -14.37 -20.90 -8.04
C PHE A 297 -13.51 -21.67 -7.05
N ALA A 298 -14.14 -22.38 -6.11
CA ALA A 298 -13.39 -23.04 -5.06
C ALA A 298 -14.04 -24.36 -4.63
N MET A 299 -13.24 -25.42 -4.60
CA MET A 299 -13.64 -26.75 -4.15
C MET A 299 -12.74 -27.21 -3.03
N SER A 300 -13.25 -28.11 -2.17
CA SER A 300 -12.45 -28.75 -1.14
C SER A 300 -12.77 -30.22 -1.04
N PHE A 301 -11.73 -31.01 -0.77
CA PHE A 301 -11.90 -32.42 -0.47
C PHE A 301 -10.92 -32.87 0.61
N LEU A 302 -11.31 -33.93 1.30
CA LEU A 302 -10.46 -34.54 2.30
C LEU A 302 -9.40 -35.42 1.64
N ASN A 303 -8.19 -35.37 2.16
CA ASN A 303 -7.11 -36.29 1.81
C ASN A 303 -6.37 -36.77 3.06
N TYR A 304 -5.66 -37.90 2.95
CA TYR A 304 -4.82 -38.44 4.02
C TYR A 304 -3.38 -38.54 3.55
N PHE A 305 -2.47 -37.93 4.31
CA PHE A 305 -1.03 -37.98 4.08
C PHE A 305 -0.38 -38.64 5.29
N GLU A 306 0.34 -39.76 5.10
CA GLU A 306 0.93 -40.54 6.20
C GLU A 306 -0.08 -40.88 7.33
N GLY A 307 -1.35 -41.15 6.97
CA GLY A 307 -2.43 -41.42 7.93
C GLY A 307 -2.97 -40.17 8.66
N ARG A 308 -2.42 -38.98 8.41
CA ARG A 308 -2.89 -37.70 8.94
C ARG A 308 -3.91 -37.08 8.00
N LYS A 309 -4.95 -36.51 8.61
CA LYS A 309 -6.07 -35.90 7.91
C LYS A 309 -5.70 -34.47 7.47
N CYS A 310 -5.83 -34.19 6.18
CA CYS A 310 -5.70 -32.85 5.61
C CYS A 310 -6.87 -32.53 4.68
N TYR A 311 -7.09 -31.24 4.46
CA TYR A 311 -8.05 -30.66 3.54
C TYR A 311 -7.26 -30.08 2.36
N MET A 312 -7.63 -30.50 1.16
CA MET A 312 -7.16 -29.92 -0.08
C MET A 312 -8.17 -28.87 -0.53
N HIS A 313 -7.71 -27.67 -0.84
CA HIS A 313 -8.52 -26.59 -1.39
C HIS A 313 -8.02 -26.25 -2.79
N ILE A 314 -8.90 -26.32 -3.78
CA ILE A 314 -8.58 -26.04 -5.17
C ILE A 314 -9.34 -24.77 -5.52
N LEU A 315 -8.59 -23.75 -5.88
CA LEU A 315 -9.08 -22.43 -6.22
C LEU A 315 -8.85 -22.21 -7.71
N PHE A 316 -9.80 -21.57 -8.38
CA PHE A 316 -9.70 -21.22 -9.79
C PHE A 316 -10.24 -19.81 -10.05
N SER A 317 -9.48 -19.03 -10.81
CA SER A 317 -9.83 -17.69 -11.27
C SER A 317 -9.72 -17.64 -12.78
N PRO A 318 -10.85 -17.47 -13.52
CA PRO A 318 -10.79 -17.27 -14.96
C PRO A 318 -9.99 -16.03 -15.35
N GLN A 319 -10.06 -14.95 -14.55
CA GLN A 319 -9.29 -13.73 -14.83
C GLN A 319 -7.79 -13.94 -14.62
N ASP A 320 -7.40 -14.70 -13.59
CA ASP A 320 -5.98 -14.97 -13.36
C ASP A 320 -5.43 -15.99 -14.36
N ALA A 321 -6.26 -16.93 -14.84
CA ALA A 321 -5.85 -17.87 -15.88
C ALA A 321 -5.38 -17.15 -17.16
N GLU A 322 -6.16 -16.19 -17.65
CA GLU A 322 -5.82 -15.40 -18.83
C GLU A 322 -4.52 -14.59 -18.61
N LYS A 323 -4.42 -13.88 -17.47
CA LYS A 323 -3.27 -13.04 -17.14
C LYS A 323 -2.00 -13.85 -16.94
N GLU A 324 -2.07 -14.93 -16.16
CA GLU A 324 -0.93 -15.81 -15.88
C GLU A 324 -0.44 -16.48 -17.17
N PHE A 325 -1.33 -16.88 -18.06
CA PHE A 325 -0.95 -17.45 -19.35
C PHE A 325 -0.24 -16.41 -20.23
N SER A 326 -0.77 -15.19 -20.33
CA SER A 326 -0.11 -14.10 -21.08
C SER A 326 1.31 -13.83 -20.57
N LEU A 327 1.47 -13.67 -19.25
CA LEU A 327 2.78 -13.42 -18.64
C LEU A 327 3.74 -14.59 -18.79
N PHE A 328 3.22 -15.82 -18.74
CA PHE A 328 4.01 -17.01 -19.02
C PHE A 328 4.55 -17.00 -20.47
N LEU A 329 3.74 -16.60 -21.45
CA LEU A 329 4.20 -16.45 -22.84
C LEU A 329 5.27 -15.36 -22.97
N ASP A 330 5.11 -14.23 -22.26
CA ASP A 330 6.12 -13.17 -22.23
C ASP A 330 7.45 -13.69 -21.67
N LEU A 331 7.41 -14.43 -20.55
CA LEU A 331 8.58 -15.07 -19.95
C LEU A 331 9.22 -16.09 -20.90
N LEU A 332 8.43 -16.90 -21.61
CA LEU A 332 8.99 -17.83 -22.61
C LEU A 332 9.66 -17.08 -23.76
N ASN A 333 9.10 -15.98 -24.23
CA ASN A 333 9.73 -15.15 -25.25
C ASN A 333 11.07 -14.57 -24.75
N GLU A 334 11.13 -14.12 -23.50
CA GLU A 334 12.37 -13.67 -22.85
C GLU A 334 13.39 -14.81 -22.78
N CYS A 335 12.98 -15.98 -22.28
CA CYS A 335 13.84 -17.18 -22.23
C CYS A 335 14.38 -17.58 -23.61
N LYS A 336 13.53 -17.51 -24.64
CA LYS A 336 13.92 -17.83 -26.02
C LYS A 336 14.97 -16.84 -26.55
N ASN A 337 14.83 -15.55 -26.24
CA ASN A 337 15.80 -14.52 -26.62
C ASN A 337 17.13 -14.71 -25.88
N GLU A 338 17.08 -15.00 -24.58
CA GLU A 338 18.25 -15.33 -23.76
C GLU A 338 19.03 -16.51 -24.36
N LEU A 339 18.36 -17.63 -24.61
CA LEU A 339 18.97 -18.82 -25.20
C LEU A 339 19.58 -18.53 -26.59
N LYS A 340 18.90 -17.74 -27.44
CA LYS A 340 19.39 -17.34 -28.77
C LYS A 340 20.64 -16.48 -28.70
N ASN A 341 20.69 -15.56 -27.73
CA ASN A 341 21.81 -14.63 -27.54
C ASN A 341 22.93 -15.23 -26.69
N GLY A 342 22.80 -16.47 -26.20
CA GLY A 342 23.79 -17.09 -25.32
C GLY A 342 23.85 -16.46 -23.93
N VAL A 343 22.81 -15.74 -23.53
CA VAL A 343 22.66 -15.17 -22.18
C VAL A 343 21.92 -16.20 -21.33
N PHE A 344 22.45 -16.55 -20.17
CA PHE A 344 21.80 -17.48 -19.26
C PHE A 344 21.46 -16.79 -17.95
N VAL A 345 20.17 -16.77 -17.62
CA VAL A 345 19.65 -16.25 -16.36
C VAL A 345 19.36 -17.43 -15.44
N PRO A 346 20.04 -17.55 -14.27
CA PRO A 346 19.86 -18.67 -13.35
C PRO A 346 18.40 -18.92 -12.94
N GLU A 347 17.63 -17.85 -12.73
CA GLU A 347 16.22 -17.86 -12.35
C GLU A 347 15.31 -18.50 -13.41
N HIS A 348 15.74 -18.51 -14.67
CA HIS A 348 15.00 -19.06 -15.80
C HIS A 348 15.38 -20.51 -16.12
N ASN A 349 16.33 -21.10 -15.40
CA ASN A 349 16.86 -22.43 -15.72
C ASN A 349 15.79 -23.53 -15.76
N SER A 350 14.83 -23.52 -14.82
CA SER A 350 13.72 -24.47 -14.83
C SER A 350 12.83 -24.33 -16.08
N TYR A 351 12.67 -23.11 -16.59
CA TYR A 351 11.89 -22.82 -17.80
C TYR A 351 12.63 -23.23 -19.06
N TYR A 352 13.95 -23.00 -19.13
CA TYR A 352 14.79 -23.51 -20.23
C TYR A 352 14.63 -25.02 -20.38
N ASN A 353 14.84 -25.75 -19.29
CA ASN A 353 14.84 -27.22 -19.30
C ASN A 353 13.46 -27.81 -19.59
N ARG A 354 12.38 -27.12 -19.20
CA ARG A 354 11.03 -27.62 -19.34
C ARG A 354 10.39 -27.25 -20.67
N TYR A 355 10.57 -26.03 -21.16
CA TYR A 355 9.80 -25.51 -22.28
C TYR A 355 10.59 -25.38 -23.58
N PHE A 356 11.90 -25.67 -23.57
CA PHE A 356 12.74 -25.61 -24.75
C PHE A 356 13.49 -26.92 -24.99
N ILE A 357 13.69 -27.24 -26.27
CA ILE A 357 14.55 -28.32 -26.74
C ILE A 357 15.71 -27.64 -27.46
N ILE A 358 16.92 -27.85 -26.96
CA ILE A 358 18.15 -27.23 -27.48
C ILE A 358 18.92 -28.30 -28.25
N HIS A 359 19.19 -28.05 -29.53
CA HIS A 359 20.06 -28.91 -30.33
C HIS A 359 21.36 -28.17 -30.67
N ASP A 360 22.48 -28.75 -30.27
CA ASP A 360 23.81 -28.28 -30.63
C ASP A 360 24.38 -29.21 -31.72
N GLN A 361 24.45 -28.72 -32.96
CA GLN A 361 25.03 -29.46 -34.09
C GLN A 361 26.04 -28.60 -34.84
N GLY A 362 27.32 -29.00 -34.82
CA GLY A 362 28.35 -28.44 -35.69
C GLY A 362 28.60 -26.94 -35.55
N GLY A 363 28.36 -26.37 -34.36
CA GLY A 363 28.51 -24.93 -34.09
C GLY A 363 27.24 -24.10 -34.36
N SER A 364 26.16 -24.72 -34.84
CA SER A 364 24.84 -24.11 -34.91
C SER A 364 23.97 -24.59 -33.75
N ARG A 365 23.39 -23.65 -33.01
CA ARG A 365 22.45 -23.89 -31.90
C ARG A 365 21.03 -23.62 -32.40
N THR A 366 20.19 -24.65 -32.49
CA THR A 366 18.76 -24.48 -32.74
C THR A 366 17.98 -24.62 -31.44
N ILE A 367 16.99 -23.73 -31.26
CA ILE A 367 16.14 -23.66 -30.07
C ILE A 367 14.71 -23.86 -30.54
N GLU A 368 14.12 -24.98 -30.14
CA GLU A 368 12.73 -25.33 -30.42
C GLU A 368 11.90 -25.25 -29.14
N GLU A 369 10.63 -24.88 -29.26
CA GLU A 369 9.69 -24.87 -28.14
C GLU A 369 9.12 -26.28 -27.94
N ASN A 370 9.07 -26.74 -26.69
CA ASN A 370 8.34 -27.96 -26.34
C ASN A 370 6.84 -27.64 -26.27
N GLY A 371 6.17 -27.70 -27.42
CA GLY A 371 4.76 -27.31 -27.55
C GLY A 371 3.80 -28.07 -26.62
N GLU A 372 4.07 -29.35 -26.34
CA GLU A 372 3.27 -30.14 -25.39
C GLU A 372 3.37 -29.55 -23.98
N ASN A 373 4.58 -29.23 -23.53
CA ASN A 373 4.78 -28.63 -22.20
C ASN A 373 4.20 -27.21 -22.12
N VAL A 374 4.34 -26.41 -23.17
CA VAL A 374 3.73 -25.06 -23.23
C VAL A 374 2.21 -25.15 -23.10
N MET A 375 1.57 -26.04 -23.86
CA MET A 375 0.12 -26.25 -23.79
C MET A 375 -0.33 -26.82 -22.45
N SER A 376 0.49 -27.65 -21.81
CA SER A 376 0.18 -28.19 -20.47
C SER A 376 0.05 -27.08 -19.40
N TYR A 377 0.80 -25.97 -19.53
CA TYR A 377 0.71 -24.86 -18.57
C TYR A 377 -0.66 -24.20 -18.59
N ASN A 378 -1.30 -24.09 -19.76
CA ASN A 378 -2.67 -23.57 -19.88
C ASN A 378 -3.68 -24.39 -19.06
N THR A 379 -3.40 -25.67 -18.82
CA THR A 379 -4.30 -26.52 -18.03
C THR A 379 -4.23 -26.23 -16.53
N VAL A 380 -3.19 -25.55 -16.05
CA VAL A 380 -3.01 -25.22 -14.63
C VAL A 380 -3.04 -23.71 -14.36
N ALA A 381 -3.01 -22.88 -15.40
CA ALA A 381 -3.11 -21.43 -15.28
C ALA A 381 -4.39 -21.02 -14.53
N GLY A 382 -4.27 -20.06 -13.62
CA GLY A 382 -5.37 -19.57 -12.79
C GLY A 382 -5.83 -20.54 -11.70
N PHE A 383 -5.19 -21.71 -11.55
CA PHE A 383 -5.41 -22.58 -10.40
C PHE A 383 -4.42 -22.29 -9.28
N ALA A 384 -4.92 -22.43 -8.04
CA ALA A 384 -4.09 -22.59 -6.85
C ALA A 384 -4.54 -23.83 -6.07
N VAL A 385 -3.57 -24.58 -5.54
CA VAL A 385 -3.83 -25.74 -4.68
C VAL A 385 -3.26 -25.47 -3.31
N LEU A 386 -4.10 -25.53 -2.29
CA LEU A 386 -3.71 -25.35 -0.88
C LEU A 386 -3.96 -26.65 -0.10
N VAL A 387 -3.10 -26.92 0.87
CA VAL A 387 -3.27 -28.01 1.84
C VAL A 387 -3.32 -27.45 3.26
N SER A 388 -4.29 -27.87 4.06
CA SER A 388 -4.41 -27.49 5.47
C SER A 388 -4.77 -28.67 6.35
N ASN A 389 -4.28 -28.69 7.59
CA ASN A 389 -4.74 -29.66 8.59
C ASN A 389 -5.94 -29.16 9.42
N THR A 390 -6.27 -27.86 9.37
CA THR A 390 -7.32 -27.26 10.19
C THR A 390 -8.42 -26.55 9.42
N VAL A 391 -8.10 -25.93 8.28
CA VAL A 391 -9.07 -25.15 7.49
C VAL A 391 -9.91 -26.10 6.65
N LYS A 392 -11.24 -26.06 6.82
CA LYS A 392 -12.14 -27.00 6.15
C LYS A 392 -12.82 -26.42 4.91
N SER A 393 -12.95 -25.10 4.86
CA SER A 393 -13.68 -24.38 3.82
C SER A 393 -12.71 -23.77 2.81
N ALA A 394 -12.97 -23.98 1.52
CA ALA A 394 -12.22 -23.38 0.43
C ALA A 394 -12.20 -21.85 0.52
N LYS A 395 -13.36 -21.25 0.85
CA LYS A 395 -13.51 -19.79 0.99
C LYS A 395 -12.60 -19.24 2.08
N THR A 396 -12.60 -19.86 3.26
CA THR A 396 -11.74 -19.43 4.38
C THR A 396 -10.27 -19.61 4.07
N ALA A 397 -9.88 -20.73 3.45
CA ALA A 397 -8.51 -20.95 3.02
C ALA A 397 -8.06 -19.87 2.02
N MET A 398 -8.93 -19.50 1.08
CA MET A 398 -8.65 -18.47 0.09
C MET A 398 -8.59 -17.06 0.70
N GLU A 399 -9.49 -16.71 1.62
CA GLU A 399 -9.45 -15.43 2.34
C GLU A 399 -8.15 -15.27 3.14
N GLN A 400 -7.67 -16.35 3.76
CA GLN A 400 -6.41 -16.38 4.49
C GLN A 400 -5.19 -16.36 3.56
N PHE A 401 -5.25 -17.04 2.41
CA PHE A 401 -4.14 -17.10 1.46
C PHE A 401 -3.96 -15.79 0.69
N LEU A 402 -5.05 -15.15 0.26
CA LEU A 402 -5.00 -13.92 -0.54
C LEU A 402 -4.61 -12.67 0.25
N ILE A 403 -4.45 -12.76 1.57
CA ILE A 403 -4.02 -11.60 2.36
C ILE A 403 -2.57 -11.22 2.03
N GLU A 404 -1.68 -12.21 1.90
CA GLU A 404 -0.25 -12.02 1.70
C GLU A 404 0.05 -11.17 0.46
N PRO A 405 -0.41 -11.53 -0.76
CA PRO A 405 -0.13 -10.72 -1.93
C PRO A 405 -0.79 -9.32 -1.88
N ARG A 406 -1.90 -9.15 -1.16
CA ARG A 406 -2.53 -7.82 -0.95
C ARG A 406 -1.68 -6.93 -0.04
N ILE A 407 -1.09 -7.50 1.00
CA ILE A 407 -0.18 -6.79 1.91
C ILE A 407 1.14 -6.49 1.21
N ARG A 408 1.70 -7.48 0.50
CA ARG A 408 2.94 -7.37 -0.28
C ARG A 408 2.89 -6.17 -1.24
N LYS A 409 1.80 -6.02 -2.00
CA LYS A 409 1.59 -4.87 -2.90
C LYS A 409 1.70 -3.50 -2.22
N ASN A 410 1.27 -3.39 -0.96
CA ASN A 410 1.37 -2.15 -0.19
C ASN A 410 2.79 -1.90 0.35
N LEU A 411 3.71 -2.85 0.21
CA LEU A 411 5.10 -2.76 0.66
C LEU A 411 6.10 -2.59 -0.50
N GLU A 412 5.70 -2.85 -1.75
CA GLU A 412 6.62 -2.93 -2.89
C GLU A 412 7.20 -1.57 -3.36
N ASN A 413 6.58 -0.45 -2.97
CA ASN A 413 6.96 0.90 -3.41
C ASN A 413 7.71 1.74 -2.34
N LEU A 414 8.31 1.07 -1.36
CA LEU A 414 9.00 1.77 -0.28
C LEU A 414 10.25 2.51 -0.75
N ARG A 415 11.14 1.85 -1.48
CA ARG A 415 12.34 2.49 -2.03
C ARG A 415 12.01 3.15 -3.37
N ASN A 416 11.99 4.47 -3.39
CA ASN A 416 11.80 5.28 -4.59
C ASN A 416 12.89 6.37 -4.67
N GLU A 417 13.20 6.84 -5.89
CA GLU A 417 14.39 7.67 -6.15
C GLU A 417 14.28 9.02 -5.42
N ARG A 418 13.04 9.51 -5.30
CA ARG A 418 12.75 10.78 -4.65
C ARG A 418 13.05 10.72 -3.16
N ASP A 419 12.60 9.68 -2.47
CA ASP A 419 12.84 9.51 -1.04
C ASP A 419 14.29 9.13 -0.73
N ARG A 420 14.96 8.40 -1.63
CA ARG A 420 16.41 8.17 -1.53
C ARG A 420 17.17 9.49 -1.38
N ASN A 421 16.84 10.48 -2.21
CA ASN A 421 17.56 11.75 -2.26
C ASN A 421 17.06 12.76 -1.22
N ARG A 422 15.76 12.76 -0.89
CA ARG A 422 15.15 13.80 -0.05
C ARG A 422 15.03 13.46 1.42
N ILE A 423 14.91 12.18 1.76
CA ILE A 423 14.79 11.70 3.15
C ILE A 423 15.82 10.62 3.48
N LYS A 424 16.91 10.54 2.71
CA LYS A 424 18.06 9.63 2.92
C LYS A 424 17.69 8.14 3.00
N LEU A 425 16.69 7.67 2.25
CA LEU A 425 16.23 6.27 2.28
C LEU A 425 17.26 5.24 1.74
N TYR A 426 18.50 5.64 1.50
CA TYR A 426 19.64 4.73 1.31
C TYR A 426 20.23 4.24 2.63
N ASP A 427 19.94 4.93 3.74
CA ASP A 427 20.30 4.53 5.10
C ASP A 427 19.38 3.40 5.58
N ASP A 428 19.97 2.37 6.18
CA ASP A 428 19.22 1.18 6.58
C ASP A 428 18.35 1.44 7.82
N ASP A 429 18.79 2.27 8.78
CA ASP A 429 17.99 2.59 9.97
C ASP A 429 16.74 3.39 9.57
N ILE A 430 16.90 4.40 8.71
CA ILE A 430 15.78 5.17 8.15
C ILE A 430 14.83 4.26 7.34
N TYR A 431 15.39 3.30 6.60
CA TYR A 431 14.59 2.35 5.84
C TYR A 431 13.77 1.42 6.74
N GLU A 432 14.34 0.91 7.84
CA GLU A 432 13.60 0.12 8.84
C GLU A 432 12.47 0.94 9.48
N SER A 433 12.71 2.20 9.85
CA SER A 433 11.69 3.13 10.33
C SER A 433 10.58 3.38 9.31
N ARG A 434 10.95 3.48 8.02
CA ARG A 434 9.98 3.64 6.93
C ARG A 434 9.12 2.39 6.74
N ILE A 435 9.66 1.19 6.94
CA ILE A 435 8.89 -0.07 6.96
C ILE A 435 7.90 -0.05 8.12
N PHE A 436 8.31 0.39 9.31
CA PHE A 436 7.43 0.49 10.48
C PHE A 436 6.22 1.41 10.22
N LEU A 437 6.46 2.58 9.63
CA LEU A 437 5.39 3.49 9.18
C LEU A 437 4.47 2.80 8.17
N GLN A 438 5.03 2.05 7.21
CA GLN A 438 4.24 1.32 6.21
C GLN A 438 3.39 0.22 6.85
N PHE A 439 3.94 -0.49 7.83
CA PHE A 439 3.19 -1.49 8.59
C PHE A 439 1.95 -0.87 9.24
N CYS A 440 2.09 0.30 9.87
CA CYS A 440 0.94 1.02 10.43
C CYS A 440 -0.07 1.44 9.35
N ALA A 441 0.40 1.86 8.17
CA ALA A 441 -0.45 2.18 7.02
C ALA A 441 -1.23 0.97 6.52
N VAL A 442 -0.58 -0.19 6.46
CA VAL A 442 -1.19 -1.46 6.09
C VAL A 442 -2.26 -1.88 7.10
N VAL A 443 -2.03 -1.70 8.40
CA VAL A 443 -3.05 -1.93 9.45
C VAL A 443 -4.30 -1.12 9.16
N LEU A 444 -4.15 0.18 8.93
CA LEU A 444 -5.28 1.08 8.67
C LEU A 444 -5.97 0.75 7.33
N TYR A 445 -5.21 0.55 6.26
CA TYR A 445 -5.71 0.14 4.95
C TYR A 445 -6.51 -1.18 5.02
N ARG A 446 -6.01 -2.16 5.78
CA ARG A 446 -6.67 -3.46 5.95
C ARG A 446 -8.00 -3.30 6.66
N GLU A 447 -8.03 -2.55 7.76
CA GLU A 447 -9.26 -2.32 8.52
C GLU A 447 -10.30 -1.57 7.68
N LEU A 448 -9.87 -0.56 6.91
CA LEU A 448 -10.76 0.19 6.02
C LEU A 448 -11.43 -0.71 4.99
N ASN A 449 -10.64 -1.55 4.30
CA ASN A 449 -11.19 -2.48 3.32
C ASN A 449 -12.08 -3.55 3.97
N ARG A 450 -11.75 -3.99 5.19
CA ARG A 450 -12.58 -4.94 5.96
C ARG A 450 -13.92 -4.34 6.38
N ARG A 451 -13.97 -3.05 6.74
CA ARG A 451 -15.24 -2.35 7.02
C ARG A 451 -16.02 -2.15 5.73
N LYS A 452 -15.37 -1.61 4.70
CA LYS A 452 -15.95 -1.38 3.36
C LYS A 452 -16.64 -2.64 2.81
N SER A 453 -16.01 -3.82 2.92
CA SER A 453 -16.57 -5.07 2.38
C SER A 453 -17.86 -5.53 3.06
N LYS A 454 -18.19 -5.03 4.25
CA LYS A 454 -19.45 -5.33 4.97
C LYS A 454 -20.63 -4.51 4.49
N TYR A 455 -20.40 -3.43 3.74
CA TYR A 455 -21.46 -2.50 3.32
C TYR A 455 -21.72 -2.61 1.83
N SER A 456 -22.86 -3.20 1.46
CA SER A 456 -23.26 -3.44 0.07
C SER A 456 -23.23 -2.20 -0.82
N MET A 457 -23.44 -1.00 -0.25
CA MET A 457 -23.45 0.26 -1.01
C MET A 457 -22.06 0.75 -1.43
N ILE A 458 -21.00 0.30 -0.76
CA ILE A 458 -19.62 0.77 -1.01
C ILE A 458 -18.62 -0.36 -1.22
N LYS A 459 -19.01 -1.64 -1.05
CA LYS A 459 -18.11 -2.80 -1.16
C LYS A 459 -17.39 -2.90 -2.52
N ASP A 460 -18.05 -2.45 -3.59
CA ASP A 460 -17.55 -2.53 -4.97
C ASP A 460 -16.80 -1.26 -5.41
N ILE A 461 -16.79 -0.19 -4.60
CA ILE A 461 -16.09 1.05 -4.92
C ILE A 461 -14.58 0.85 -4.72
N PRO A 462 -13.70 1.03 -5.72
CA PRO A 462 -12.25 0.93 -5.51
C PRO A 462 -11.78 1.85 -4.37
N PHE A 463 -10.77 1.41 -3.60
CA PHE A 463 -10.31 2.20 -2.45
C PHE A 463 -9.83 3.60 -2.87
N SER A 464 -9.11 3.70 -4.00
CA SER A 464 -8.69 4.98 -4.60
C SER A 464 -9.85 5.94 -4.84
N ASP A 465 -10.98 5.41 -5.33
CA ASP A 465 -12.15 6.20 -5.68
C ASP A 465 -12.89 6.65 -4.42
N LEU A 466 -12.94 5.80 -3.39
CA LEU A 466 -13.44 6.16 -2.06
C LEU A 466 -12.63 7.31 -1.47
N ILE A 467 -11.30 7.23 -1.52
CA ILE A 467 -10.41 8.32 -1.08
C ILE A 467 -10.65 9.58 -1.91
N GLY A 468 -10.73 9.46 -3.24
CA GLY A 468 -10.97 10.58 -4.14
C GLY A 468 -12.29 11.30 -3.85
N GLU A 469 -13.35 10.54 -3.59
CA GLU A 469 -14.66 11.07 -3.21
C GLU A 469 -14.59 11.86 -1.89
N MET A 470 -13.94 11.28 -0.87
CA MET A 470 -13.77 11.94 0.43
C MET A 470 -12.84 13.16 0.38
N LYS A 471 -11.86 13.19 -0.53
CA LYS A 471 -11.00 14.37 -0.78
C LYS A 471 -11.77 15.58 -1.30
N SER A 472 -12.96 15.40 -1.88
CA SER A 472 -13.78 16.52 -2.36
C SER A 472 -14.58 17.22 -1.24
N TYR A 473 -14.64 16.62 -0.04
CA TYR A 473 -15.19 17.28 1.14
C TYR A 473 -14.14 18.24 1.73
N LYS A 474 -14.42 19.55 1.63
CA LYS A 474 -13.49 20.63 1.95
C LYS A 474 -13.98 21.45 3.14
N LYS A 475 -13.02 21.89 3.95
CA LYS A 475 -13.15 22.92 4.97
C LYS A 475 -12.61 24.24 4.42
N ILE A 476 -13.39 25.30 4.55
CA ILE A 476 -13.10 26.65 4.05
C ILE A 476 -13.04 27.58 5.25
N SER A 477 -11.82 28.02 5.58
CA SER A 477 -11.57 28.96 6.66
C SER A 477 -11.33 30.35 6.07
N ILE A 478 -12.16 31.32 6.43
CA ILE A 478 -12.01 32.70 5.98
C ILE A 478 -11.41 33.50 7.14
N PRO A 479 -10.20 34.08 6.97
CA PRO A 479 -9.61 34.87 8.03
C PRO A 479 -10.53 36.02 8.48
N GLY A 480 -10.77 36.09 9.80
CA GLY A 480 -11.75 36.99 10.42
C GLY A 480 -13.13 36.36 10.69
N PHE A 481 -13.33 35.08 10.34
CA PHE A 481 -14.49 34.29 10.77
C PHE A 481 -14.03 33.15 11.69
N ASP A 482 -14.69 33.01 12.85
CA ASP A 482 -14.34 31.98 13.84
C ASP A 482 -14.83 30.58 13.45
N THR A 483 -15.88 30.51 12.63
CA THR A 483 -16.49 29.25 12.21
C THR A 483 -16.13 28.94 10.76
N PRO A 484 -15.48 27.79 10.48
CA PRO A 484 -15.21 27.37 9.12
C PRO A 484 -16.51 26.94 8.40
N PHE A 485 -16.51 27.05 7.08
CA PHE A 485 -17.56 26.50 6.22
C PHE A 485 -17.14 25.16 5.67
N PHE A 486 -18.10 24.29 5.37
CA PHE A 486 -17.85 23.00 4.74
C PHE A 486 -18.58 22.90 3.41
N THR A 487 -18.02 22.16 2.46
CA THR A 487 -18.74 21.85 1.23
C THR A 487 -19.93 20.93 1.53
N ASN A 488 -20.96 21.00 0.68
CA ASN A 488 -22.12 20.14 0.86
C ASN A 488 -21.74 18.66 0.67
N ILE A 489 -22.19 17.82 1.60
CA ILE A 489 -22.00 16.38 1.55
C ILE A 489 -22.92 15.80 0.47
N ASN A 490 -22.34 15.09 -0.48
CA ASN A 490 -23.12 14.40 -1.52
C ASN A 490 -23.59 13.02 -1.07
N ASN A 491 -24.42 12.37 -1.89
CA ASN A 491 -25.00 11.05 -1.57
C ASN A 491 -23.94 9.96 -1.35
N THR A 492 -22.84 9.97 -2.11
CA THR A 492 -21.76 8.98 -1.99
C THR A 492 -20.99 9.20 -0.70
N GLN A 493 -20.60 10.44 -0.40
CA GLN A 493 -19.94 10.81 0.85
C GLN A 493 -20.79 10.47 2.05
N SER A 494 -22.10 10.75 2.00
CA SER A 494 -23.02 10.39 3.08
C SER A 494 -23.05 8.88 3.33
N LYS A 495 -23.07 8.06 2.27
CA LYS A 495 -23.00 6.58 2.40
C LYS A 495 -21.67 6.13 3.01
N ILE A 496 -20.55 6.71 2.58
CA ILE A 496 -19.22 6.40 3.12
C ILE A 496 -19.18 6.78 4.61
N MET A 497 -19.50 8.02 4.96
CA MET A 497 -19.51 8.51 6.34
C MET A 497 -20.37 7.62 7.25
N ASN A 498 -21.57 7.24 6.81
CA ASN A 498 -22.44 6.34 7.56
C ASN A 498 -21.82 4.94 7.74
N ALA A 499 -21.20 4.37 6.70
CA ALA A 499 -20.55 3.07 6.77
C ALA A 499 -19.38 3.04 7.77
N PHE A 500 -18.70 4.17 7.94
CA PHE A 500 -17.59 4.32 8.90
C PHE A 500 -18.01 4.93 10.24
N GLY A 501 -19.31 5.17 10.46
CA GLY A 501 -19.83 5.70 11.73
C GLY A 501 -19.39 7.14 12.02
N MET A 502 -19.24 7.95 10.98
CA MET A 502 -18.93 9.38 11.08
C MET A 502 -20.21 10.20 11.16
N ASP A 503 -20.24 11.17 12.09
CA ASP A 503 -21.38 12.09 12.21
C ASP A 503 -21.33 13.16 11.12
N VAL A 504 -22.32 13.12 10.23
CA VAL A 504 -22.50 14.03 9.06
C VAL A 504 -22.66 15.51 9.48
N ARG A 505 -22.81 15.80 10.78
CA ARG A 505 -23.16 17.12 11.31
C ARG A 505 -22.07 17.83 12.11
N ASN A 506 -20.97 17.16 12.49
CA ASN A 506 -19.95 17.70 13.38
C ASN A 506 -18.52 17.29 12.97
N THR A 507 -18.11 17.64 11.75
CA THR A 507 -16.69 17.75 11.38
C THR A 507 -16.46 19.11 10.76
#